data_AF-A0A2E4E390-F1
#
_entry.id   AF-A0A2E4E390-F1
#
_cell.length_a   1.000
_cell.length_b   1.000
_cell.length_c   1.000
_cell.angle_alpha   90.00
_cell.angle_beta   90.00
_cell.angle_gamma   90.00
#
_symmetry.space_group_name_H-M   'P 1'
#
loop_
_entity.id
_entity.type
_entity.pdbx_description
1 polymer ?
#
loop_
_entity_poly.entity_id
_entity_poly.type
_entity_poly.pdbx_seq_one_letter_code
_entity_poly.pdbx_strand_id
1 'polypeptide(L)'
;MRNLNISDYLEKYSVFYLSKYSVTEKKFVLVLQKKIMRDYLSKKLSKIEKEEALKKVDLYVKKYSKMNLINEKVIIKNRIENLMKKGISLKKILLKLKSDKFNDALIYSEINVIKNKDIDKKSIQIFSKKKKLGCYDIHWDQYNEKIYNKTLNKLLSNGFNIETCRSFLKNC
;
A
#
# COMPACT_ATOMS: atom_id res chain seq x y z
N MET A 1 -33.07 9.42 -25.24
CA MET A 1 -32.00 9.45 -24.23
C MET A 1 -32.49 8.69 -23.00
N ARG A 2 -31.74 7.71 -22.46
CA ARG A 2 -32.15 7.07 -21.20
C ARG A 2 -31.94 8.08 -20.08
N ASN A 3 -32.99 8.44 -19.34
CA ASN A 3 -32.87 9.14 -18.07
C ASN A 3 -32.15 8.22 -17.08
N LEU A 4 -30.83 8.34 -17.00
CA LEU A 4 -30.04 7.60 -16.04
C LEU A 4 -30.19 8.31 -14.70
N ASN A 5 -30.84 7.68 -13.71
CA ASN A 5 -30.75 8.18 -12.35
C ASN A 5 -29.29 8.06 -11.91
N ILE A 6 -28.58 9.19 -11.89
CA ILE A 6 -27.15 9.26 -11.58
C ILE A 6 -26.82 8.65 -10.22
N SER A 7 -27.77 8.73 -9.28
CA SER A 7 -27.59 8.20 -7.92
C SER A 7 -27.62 6.67 -7.93
N ASP A 8 -28.59 6.06 -8.61
CA ASP A 8 -28.69 4.60 -8.74
C ASP A 8 -27.50 4.03 -9.51
N TYR A 9 -27.03 4.78 -10.51
CA TYR A 9 -25.88 4.40 -11.31
C TYR A 9 -24.58 4.32 -10.50
N LEU A 10 -24.25 5.37 -9.76
CA LEU A 10 -23.05 5.40 -8.92
C LEU A 10 -23.14 4.42 -7.76
N GLU A 11 -24.33 4.21 -7.19
CA GLU A 11 -24.58 3.20 -6.17
C GLU A 11 -24.24 1.80 -6.70
N LYS A 12 -24.80 1.41 -7.86
CA LYS A 12 -24.52 0.10 -8.48
C LYS A 12 -23.04 -0.10 -8.77
N TYR A 13 -22.38 0.92 -9.33
CA TYR A 13 -20.94 0.85 -9.60
C TYR A 13 -20.12 0.70 -8.32
N SER A 14 -20.49 1.44 -7.27
CA SER A 14 -19.81 1.41 -5.98
C SER A 14 -19.90 0.04 -5.32
N VAL A 15 -21.10 -0.53 -5.25
CA VAL A 15 -21.33 -1.89 -4.70
C VAL A 15 -20.53 -2.93 -5.48
N PHE A 16 -20.59 -2.89 -6.82
CA PHE A 16 -19.82 -3.79 -7.67
C PHE A 16 -18.30 -3.65 -7.48
N TYR A 17 -17.81 -2.42 -7.29
CA TYR A 17 -16.38 -2.19 -7.09
C TYR A 17 -15.93 -2.71 -5.73
N LEU A 18 -16.66 -2.38 -4.66
CA LEU A 18 -16.31 -2.77 -3.29
C LEU A 18 -16.50 -4.27 -3.03
N SER A 19 -17.32 -4.98 -3.82
CA SER A 19 -17.39 -6.44 -3.75
C SER A 19 -16.12 -7.14 -4.28
N LYS A 20 -15.30 -6.44 -5.06
CA LYS A 20 -14.07 -6.99 -5.66
C LYS A 20 -12.78 -6.46 -5.04
N TYR A 21 -12.81 -5.24 -4.51
CA TYR A 21 -11.61 -4.54 -4.10
C TYR A 21 -11.77 -3.96 -2.70
N SER A 22 -10.82 -4.28 -1.82
CA SER A 22 -10.62 -3.54 -0.57
C SER A 22 -9.72 -2.34 -0.81
N VAL A 23 -10.23 -1.14 -0.55
CA VAL A 23 -9.54 0.13 -0.83
C VAL A 23 -9.64 1.09 0.35
N THR A 24 -8.75 2.08 0.38
CA THR A 24 -8.85 3.24 1.27
C THR A 24 -9.96 4.18 0.80
N GLU A 25 -10.51 4.98 1.70
CA GLU A 25 -11.49 6.02 1.41
C GLU A 25 -10.95 6.96 0.34
N LYS A 26 -9.71 7.46 0.52
CA LYS A 26 -9.03 8.33 -0.44
C LYS A 26 -8.86 7.66 -1.80
N LYS A 27 -8.53 6.36 -1.83
CA LYS A 27 -8.43 5.62 -3.10
C LYS A 27 -9.80 5.45 -3.75
N PHE A 28 -10.84 5.20 -2.97
CA PHE A 28 -12.20 5.04 -3.47
C PHE A 28 -12.75 6.34 -4.07
N VAL A 29 -12.48 7.50 -3.45
CA VAL A 29 -12.76 8.82 -4.04
C VAL A 29 -12.14 8.93 -5.44
N LEU A 30 -10.85 8.62 -5.57
CA LEU A 30 -10.14 8.69 -6.86
C LEU A 30 -10.72 7.71 -7.90
N VAL A 31 -11.17 6.53 -7.46
CA VAL A 31 -11.80 5.54 -8.34
C VAL A 31 -13.12 6.07 -8.88
N LEU A 32 -13.99 6.62 -8.02
CA LEU A 32 -15.27 7.19 -8.43
C LEU A 32 -15.07 8.39 -9.35
N GLN A 33 -14.17 9.32 -8.99
CA GLN A 33 -13.84 10.48 -9.83
C GLN A 33 -13.34 10.05 -11.22
N LYS A 34 -12.43 9.07 -11.28
CA LYS A 34 -11.92 8.54 -12.56
C LYS A 34 -13.03 7.87 -13.38
N LYS A 35 -13.95 7.16 -12.73
CA LYS A 35 -15.10 6.54 -13.39
C LYS A 35 -16.00 7.60 -14.03
N ILE A 36 -16.38 8.62 -13.25
CA ILE A 36 -17.23 9.73 -13.70
C ILE A 36 -16.58 10.47 -14.86
N MET A 37 -15.29 10.81 -14.74
CA MET A 37 -14.56 11.50 -15.81
C MET A 37 -14.49 10.66 -17.09
N ARG A 38 -14.21 9.36 -16.99
CA ARG A 38 -14.21 8.47 -18.15
C ARG A 38 -15.57 8.42 -18.83
N ASP A 39 -16.66 8.35 -18.06
CA ASP A 39 -18.00 8.28 -18.61
C ASP A 39 -18.39 9.58 -19.32
N TYR A 40 -18.05 10.72 -18.73
CA TYR A 40 -18.19 12.04 -19.35
C TYR A 40 -17.42 12.13 -20.68
N LEU A 41 -16.14 11.73 -20.71
CA LEU A 41 -15.35 11.71 -21.95
C LEU A 41 -15.93 10.77 -23.00
N SER A 42 -16.57 9.67 -22.58
CA SER A 42 -17.28 8.75 -23.48
C SER A 42 -18.71 9.19 -23.84
N LYS A 43 -19.11 10.43 -23.51
CA LYS A 43 -20.45 11.00 -23.75
C LYS A 43 -21.60 10.22 -23.11
N LYS A 44 -21.33 9.41 -22.08
CA LYS A 44 -22.35 8.71 -21.28
C LYS A 44 -22.99 9.61 -20.23
N LEU A 45 -22.32 10.69 -19.87
CA LEU A 45 -22.79 11.73 -18.96
C LEU A 45 -22.67 13.09 -19.65
N SER A 46 -23.66 13.94 -19.45
CA SER A 46 -23.60 15.36 -19.73
C SER A 46 -22.68 16.09 -18.74
N LYS A 47 -22.38 17.36 -19.02
CA LYS A 47 -21.59 18.21 -18.11
C LYS A 47 -22.26 18.37 -16.74
N ILE A 48 -23.59 18.57 -16.73
CA ILE A 48 -24.39 18.77 -15.51
C ILE A 48 -24.37 17.47 -14.68
N GLU A 49 -24.66 16.33 -15.28
CA GLU A 49 -24.64 15.03 -14.59
C GLU A 49 -23.25 14.70 -14.02
N LYS A 50 -22.17 15.03 -14.75
CA LYS A 50 -20.79 14.89 -14.25
C LYS A 50 -20.57 15.72 -12.99
N GLU A 51 -20.99 16.97 -12.98
CA GLU A 51 -20.81 17.88 -11.84
C GLU A 51 -21.63 17.44 -10.63
N GLU A 52 -22.87 17.01 -10.83
CA GLU A 52 -23.71 16.42 -9.77
C GLU A 52 -23.11 15.14 -9.20
N ALA A 53 -22.62 14.24 -10.07
CA ALA A 53 -21.97 13.01 -9.68
C ALA A 53 -20.73 13.26 -8.80
N LEU A 54 -19.88 14.21 -9.20
CA LEU A 54 -18.68 14.58 -8.45
C LEU A 54 -19.00 15.14 -7.07
N LYS A 55 -20.04 15.97 -6.94
CA LYS A 55 -20.50 16.52 -5.65
C LYS A 55 -20.95 15.43 -4.66
N LYS A 56 -21.42 14.29 -5.17
CA LYS A 56 -21.91 13.17 -4.34
C LYS A 56 -20.84 12.18 -3.90
N VAL A 57 -19.63 12.21 -4.46
CA VAL A 57 -18.57 11.20 -4.19
C VAL A 57 -18.30 11.01 -2.70
N ASP A 58 -18.15 12.10 -1.95
CA ASP A 58 -17.87 12.03 -0.51
C ASP A 58 -19.03 11.43 0.29
N LEU A 59 -20.27 11.59 -0.18
CA LEU A 59 -21.45 10.97 0.44
C LEU A 59 -21.40 9.44 0.29
N TYR A 60 -21.03 8.93 -0.88
CA TYR A 60 -20.85 7.49 -1.10
C TYR A 60 -19.73 6.92 -0.25
N VAL A 61 -18.59 7.60 -0.18
CA VAL A 61 -17.46 7.15 0.63
C VAL A 61 -17.89 7.07 2.11
N LYS A 62 -18.50 8.13 2.66
CA LYS A 62 -19.03 8.14 4.03
C LYS A 62 -20.06 7.04 4.26
N LYS A 63 -20.97 6.82 3.32
CA LYS A 63 -21.99 5.77 3.39
C LYS A 63 -21.34 4.39 3.52
N TYR A 64 -20.41 4.05 2.64
CA TYR A 64 -19.80 2.72 2.63
C TYR A 64 -18.79 2.49 3.74
N SER A 65 -18.13 3.54 4.24
CA SER A 65 -17.35 3.47 5.48
C SER A 65 -18.25 3.19 6.69
N LYS A 66 -19.41 3.86 6.81
CA LYS A 66 -20.39 3.57 7.88
C LYS A 66 -20.95 2.15 7.81
N MET A 67 -21.15 1.63 6.60
CA MET A 67 -21.55 0.23 6.36
C MET A 67 -20.39 -0.77 6.55
N ASN A 68 -19.20 -0.31 6.95
CA ASN A 68 -18.00 -1.12 7.13
C ASN A 68 -17.53 -1.87 5.86
N LEU A 69 -18.00 -1.46 4.68
CA LEU A 69 -17.51 -1.98 3.39
C LEU A 69 -16.15 -1.37 3.03
N ILE A 70 -15.84 -0.21 3.58
CA ILE A 70 -14.50 0.39 3.59
C ILE A 70 -13.98 0.35 5.02
N ASN A 71 -13.14 -0.65 5.34
CA ASN A 71 -12.54 -0.80 6.66
C ASN A 71 -11.02 -0.65 6.59
N GLU A 72 -10.53 0.61 6.62
CA GLU A 72 -9.10 0.88 6.48
C GLU A 72 -8.25 0.23 7.59
N LYS A 73 -8.78 0.07 8.81
CA LYS A 73 -8.07 -0.58 9.93
C LYS A 73 -7.76 -2.04 9.65
N VAL A 74 -8.69 -2.78 9.06
CA VAL A 74 -8.46 -4.18 8.67
C VAL A 74 -7.52 -4.24 7.45
N ILE A 75 -7.75 -3.38 6.46
CA ILE A 75 -6.95 -3.38 5.22
C ILE A 75 -5.49 -3.06 5.52
N ILE A 76 -5.19 -2.06 6.36
CA ILE A 76 -3.81 -1.68 6.67
C ILE A 76 -3.05 -2.79 7.39
N LYS A 77 -3.69 -3.48 8.34
CA LYS A 77 -3.10 -4.61 9.09
C LYS A 77 -2.72 -5.75 8.14
N ASN A 78 -3.67 -6.17 7.30
CA ASN A 78 -3.44 -7.19 6.28
C ASN A 78 -2.35 -6.76 5.29
N ARG A 79 -2.32 -5.48 4.92
CA ARG A 79 -1.31 -4.95 3.99
C ARG A 79 0.08 -4.98 4.60
N ILE A 80 0.24 -4.53 5.83
CA ILE A 80 1.49 -4.57 6.60
C ILE A 80 1.98 -6.01 6.71
N GLU A 81 1.13 -6.93 7.17
CA GLU A 81 1.50 -8.33 7.38
C GLU A 81 1.99 -8.98 6.08
N ASN A 82 1.28 -8.74 4.97
CA ASN A 82 1.67 -9.24 3.66
C ASN A 82 3.02 -8.69 3.16
N LEU A 83 3.32 -7.42 3.44
CA LEU A 83 4.61 -6.82 3.09
C LEU A 83 5.73 -7.37 3.97
N MET A 84 5.48 -7.58 5.26
CA MET A 84 6.43 -8.21 6.18
C MET A 84 6.77 -9.64 5.75
N LYS A 85 5.76 -10.47 5.42
CA LYS A 85 5.96 -11.83 4.87
C LYS A 85 6.80 -11.82 3.58
N LYS A 86 6.79 -10.70 2.85
CA LYS A 86 7.61 -10.53 1.65
C LYS A 86 9.07 -10.14 1.94
N GLY A 87 9.40 -9.76 3.18
CA GLY A 87 10.73 -9.26 3.56
C GLY A 87 10.93 -7.79 3.20
N ILE A 88 9.85 -7.01 3.11
CA ILE A 88 9.93 -5.57 2.85
C ILE A 88 10.38 -4.85 4.13
N SER A 89 11.34 -3.94 4.00
CA SER A 89 11.82 -3.09 5.11
C SER A 89 10.73 -2.15 5.62
N LEU A 90 10.80 -1.76 6.90
CA LEU A 90 9.81 -0.86 7.51
C LEU A 90 9.69 0.46 6.73
N LYS A 91 10.82 1.02 6.28
CA LYS A 91 10.85 2.23 5.44
C LYS A 91 10.03 2.05 4.17
N LYS A 92 10.21 0.94 3.44
CA LYS A 92 9.45 0.66 2.22
C LYS A 92 7.98 0.33 2.50
N ILE A 93 7.67 -0.32 3.63
CA ILE A 93 6.27 -0.51 4.07
C ILE A 93 5.58 0.84 4.20
N LEU A 94 6.18 1.78 4.94
CA LEU A 94 5.62 3.12 5.13
C LEU A 94 5.38 3.84 3.80
N LEU A 95 6.37 3.83 2.89
CA LEU A 95 6.21 4.41 1.55
C LEU A 95 5.08 3.75 0.75
N LYS A 96 4.96 2.41 0.85
CA LYS A 96 3.91 1.67 0.16
C LYS A 96 2.52 2.03 0.68
N LEU A 97 2.35 2.13 2.00
CA LEU A 97 1.08 2.53 2.62
C LEU A 97 0.68 3.95 2.21
N LYS A 98 1.63 4.90 2.17
CA LYS A 98 1.38 6.25 1.63
C LYS A 98 0.94 6.21 0.16
N SER A 99 1.60 5.37 -0.66
CA SER A 99 1.23 5.19 -2.07
C SER A 99 -0.17 4.58 -2.25
N ASP A 100 -0.57 3.71 -1.31
CA ASP A 100 -1.88 3.07 -1.26
C ASP A 100 -2.97 4.01 -0.67
N LYS A 101 -2.61 5.27 -0.37
CA LYS A 101 -3.50 6.37 0.08
C LYS A 101 -4.10 6.20 1.48
N PHE A 102 -3.44 5.48 2.37
CA PHE A 102 -3.82 5.47 3.79
C PHE A 102 -3.63 6.85 4.43
N ASN A 103 -4.41 7.14 5.48
CA ASN A 103 -4.20 8.30 6.33
C ASN A 103 -2.92 8.16 7.16
N ASP A 104 -2.13 9.23 7.25
CA ASP A 104 -0.85 9.22 7.99
C ASP A 104 -1.02 8.85 9.46
N ALA A 105 -2.06 9.34 10.15
CA ALA A 105 -2.33 8.98 11.55
C ALA A 105 -2.56 7.47 11.72
N LEU A 106 -3.30 6.85 10.80
CA LEU A 106 -3.52 5.41 10.80
C LEU A 106 -2.24 4.63 10.46
N ILE A 107 -1.41 5.15 9.54
CA ILE A 107 -0.10 4.56 9.25
C ILE A 107 0.75 4.59 10.53
N TYR A 108 0.89 5.74 11.18
CA TYR A 108 1.75 5.88 12.35
C TYR A 108 1.27 5.04 13.53
N SER A 109 -0.04 4.97 13.79
CA SER A 109 -0.57 4.14 14.87
C SER A 109 -0.22 2.66 14.68
N GLU A 110 -0.42 2.12 13.49
CA GLU A 110 -0.15 0.71 13.19
C GLU A 110 1.36 0.41 13.09
N ILE A 111 2.15 1.33 12.54
CA ILE A 111 3.61 1.19 12.48
C ILE A 111 4.21 1.17 13.90
N ASN A 112 3.71 1.99 14.82
CA ASN A 112 4.22 2.01 16.20
C ASN A 112 3.95 0.70 16.94
N VAL A 113 2.80 0.06 16.71
CA VAL A 113 2.48 -1.26 17.28
C VAL A 113 3.48 -2.34 16.87
N ILE A 114 3.99 -2.25 15.64
CA ILE A 114 4.84 -3.29 15.06
C ILE A 114 6.34 -2.99 15.23
N LYS A 115 6.74 -1.71 15.33
CA LYS A 115 8.15 -1.28 15.42
C LYS A 115 8.91 -1.96 16.57
N ASN A 116 8.23 -2.26 17.67
CA ASN A 116 8.81 -2.93 18.84
C ASN A 116 9.07 -4.44 18.66
N LYS A 117 8.73 -5.04 17.50
CA LYS A 117 8.77 -6.50 17.28
C LYS A 117 9.99 -6.99 16.48
N ASP A 118 11.09 -6.24 16.47
CA ASP A 118 12.33 -6.60 15.75
C ASP A 118 12.12 -6.88 14.24
N ILE A 119 11.20 -6.13 13.62
CA ILE A 119 10.72 -6.41 12.26
C ILE A 119 11.80 -6.27 11.21
N ASP A 120 12.65 -5.26 11.31
CA ASP A 120 13.69 -5.06 10.32
C ASP A 120 14.69 -6.24 10.30
N LYS A 121 14.96 -6.88 11.46
CA LYS A 121 15.79 -8.10 11.53
C LYS A 121 15.11 -9.30 10.84
N LYS A 122 13.81 -9.48 11.04
CA LYS A 122 13.07 -10.55 10.34
C LYS A 122 12.96 -10.29 8.84
N SER A 123 12.66 -9.05 8.45
CA SER A 123 12.54 -8.66 7.06
C SER A 123 13.86 -8.78 6.31
N ILE A 124 14.99 -8.40 6.92
CA ILE A 124 16.30 -8.52 6.28
C ILE A 124 16.69 -9.97 6.05
N GLN A 125 16.40 -10.89 6.99
CA GLN A 125 16.61 -12.32 6.80
C GLN A 125 15.78 -12.87 5.63
N ILE A 126 14.48 -12.56 5.59
CA ILE A 126 13.60 -13.01 4.50
C ILE A 126 14.07 -12.46 3.15
N PHE A 127 14.44 -11.19 3.11
CA PHE A 127 14.92 -10.54 1.89
C PHE A 127 16.25 -11.15 1.41
N SER A 128 17.23 -11.24 2.29
CA SER A 128 18.57 -11.78 1.98
C SER A 128 18.50 -13.23 1.55
N LYS A 129 17.65 -14.06 2.17
CA LYS A 129 17.41 -15.44 1.74
C LYS A 129 16.85 -15.52 0.32
N LYS A 130 15.85 -14.68 -0.01
CA LYS A 130 15.26 -14.64 -1.36
C LYS A 130 16.22 -14.13 -2.43
N LYS A 131 17.13 -13.21 -2.06
CA LYS A 131 18.07 -12.58 -2.97
C LYS A 131 19.46 -13.21 -2.98
N LYS A 132 19.67 -14.26 -2.17
CA LYS A 132 20.97 -14.91 -1.95
C LYS A 132 22.04 -13.86 -1.63
N LEU A 133 21.88 -13.20 -0.48
CA LEU A 133 22.79 -12.15 0.00
C LEU A 133 23.35 -12.51 1.38
N GLY A 134 24.57 -12.03 1.68
CA GLY A 134 25.23 -12.26 2.97
C GLY A 134 25.35 -13.75 3.25
N CYS A 135 24.88 -14.18 4.43
CA CYS A 135 24.85 -15.56 4.91
C CYS A 135 24.22 -16.58 3.93
N TYR A 136 23.47 -16.11 2.93
CA TYR A 136 22.76 -16.93 1.95
C TYR A 136 23.38 -16.88 0.55
N ASP A 137 24.52 -16.21 0.39
CA ASP A 137 25.34 -16.19 -0.83
C ASP A 137 26.57 -17.09 -0.62
N ILE A 138 26.79 -18.05 -1.52
CA ILE A 138 27.94 -18.96 -1.45
C ILE A 138 29.28 -18.24 -1.68
N HIS A 139 29.24 -17.05 -2.29
CA HIS A 139 30.41 -16.20 -2.52
C HIS A 139 30.56 -15.10 -1.48
N TRP A 140 29.84 -15.20 -0.35
CA TRP A 140 29.93 -14.23 0.72
C TRP A 140 31.31 -14.27 1.37
N ASP A 141 31.93 -13.10 1.47
CA ASP A 141 33.16 -12.87 2.22
C ASP A 141 33.05 -11.49 2.88
N GLN A 142 33.04 -11.49 4.21
CA GLN A 142 32.91 -10.27 5.01
C GLN A 142 34.20 -9.44 5.05
N TYR A 143 35.35 -10.04 4.76
CA TYR A 143 36.66 -9.38 4.73
C TYR A 143 36.99 -8.82 3.34
N ASN A 144 36.33 -9.31 2.29
CA ASN A 144 36.40 -8.73 0.96
C ASN A 144 35.55 -7.46 0.85
N GLU A 145 36.20 -6.30 0.88
CA GLU A 145 35.53 -4.99 0.86
C GLU A 145 34.56 -4.83 -0.32
N LYS A 146 34.92 -5.31 -1.52
CA LYS A 146 34.08 -5.19 -2.72
C LYS A 146 32.79 -5.99 -2.58
N ILE A 147 32.87 -7.23 -2.06
CA ILE A 147 31.71 -8.10 -1.84
C ILE A 147 30.83 -7.56 -0.71
N TYR A 148 31.47 -7.13 0.39
CA TYR A 148 30.81 -6.53 1.54
C TYR A 148 30.01 -5.28 1.13
N ASN A 149 30.67 -4.29 0.51
CA ASN A 149 30.05 -3.03 0.12
C ASN A 149 28.94 -3.24 -0.93
N LYS A 150 29.13 -4.15 -1.89
CA LYS A 150 28.08 -4.51 -2.86
C LYS A 150 26.84 -5.07 -2.17
N THR A 151 27.02 -5.94 -1.20
CA THR A 151 25.91 -6.55 -0.44
C THR A 151 25.23 -5.52 0.44
N LEU A 152 26.01 -4.73 1.18
CA LEU A 152 25.52 -3.64 2.02
C LEU A 152 24.67 -2.64 1.21
N ASN A 153 25.17 -2.19 0.05
CA ASN A 153 24.46 -1.26 -0.82
C ASN A 153 23.12 -1.83 -1.34
N LYS A 154 23.04 -3.14 -1.60
CA LYS A 154 21.77 -3.80 -1.96
C LYS A 154 20.76 -3.78 -0.80
N LEU A 155 21.22 -3.92 0.45
CA LEU A 155 20.33 -3.85 1.61
C LEU A 155 19.87 -2.40 1.86
N LEU A 156 20.79 -1.43 1.83
CA LEU A 156 20.47 -0.01 2.01
C LEU A 156 19.52 0.53 0.93
N SER A 157 19.74 0.18 -0.35
CA SER A 157 18.80 0.51 -1.44
C SER A 157 17.43 -0.17 -1.29
N ASN A 158 17.36 -1.23 -0.49
CA ASN A 158 16.10 -1.85 -0.08
C ASN A 158 15.46 -1.24 1.16
N GLY A 159 16.03 -0.16 1.69
CA GLY A 159 15.44 0.66 2.75
C GLY A 159 15.69 0.13 4.16
N PHE A 160 16.55 -0.87 4.32
CA PHE A 160 17.04 -1.28 5.64
C PHE A 160 18.00 -0.23 6.19
N ASN A 161 17.99 -0.02 7.51
CA ASN A 161 18.89 0.93 8.16
C ASN A 161 20.32 0.34 8.27
N ILE A 162 21.32 1.21 8.36
CA ILE A 162 22.74 0.84 8.32
C ILE A 162 23.15 -0.08 9.48
N GLU A 163 22.64 0.17 10.68
CA GLU A 163 22.98 -0.59 11.90
C GLU A 163 22.48 -2.04 11.79
N THR A 164 21.21 -2.23 11.40
CA THR A 164 20.64 -3.55 11.16
C THR A 164 21.39 -4.29 10.04
N CYS A 165 21.75 -3.61 8.96
CA CYS A 165 22.52 -4.22 7.87
C CYS A 165 23.89 -4.70 8.36
N ARG A 166 24.64 -3.85 9.05
CA ARG A 166 25.98 -4.20 9.58
C ARG A 166 25.89 -5.34 10.58
N SER A 167 24.93 -5.29 11.50
CA SER A 167 24.68 -6.35 12.47
C SER A 167 24.33 -7.68 11.80
N PHE A 168 23.47 -7.67 10.79
CA PHE A 168 23.13 -8.87 10.01
C PHE A 168 24.36 -9.46 9.31
N LEU A 169 25.14 -8.63 8.61
CA LEU A 169 26.30 -9.09 7.84
C LEU A 169 27.47 -9.57 8.71
N LYS A 170 27.62 -9.05 9.92
CA LYS A 170 28.64 -9.51 10.89
C LYS A 170 28.30 -10.87 11.53
N ASN A 171 27.02 -11.21 11.56
CA ASN A 171 26.54 -12.52 12.04
C ASN A 171 26.42 -13.54 10.89
N CYS A 172 27.01 -13.20 9.74
CA CYS A 172 27.39 -14.11 8.69
C CYS A 172 28.90 -14.40 8.83
#